data_AF-A0A9Q0VK80-F1
#
_entry.id   AF-A0A9Q0VK80-F1
#
_cell.length_a   1.000
_cell.length_b   1.000
_cell.length_c   1.000
_cell.angle_alpha   90.00
_cell.angle_beta   90.00
_cell.angle_gamma   90.00
#
_symmetry.space_group_name_H-M   'P 1'
#
loop_
_entity.id
_entity.type
_entity.pdbx_description
1 polymer ?
#
loop_
_entity_poly.entity_id
_entity_poly.type
_entity_poly.pdbx_seq_one_letter_code
_entity_poly.pdbx_strand_id
1 'polypeptide(L)'
;MGSSPLLSFLVLTYLVFMFVTPSHSSEYDVAQEPAPPVTSRKIPRNSEKVTMSLYYESLCPYCSSFIVGPLAHVLETDLMTILSLRLVPWGNAILGSNNTIECQHGGDECYLNIIHACAIHLLPDLKQHFNFIKCVEKLYTTPDRKGAQESWEECSGKLRLPTQSIKKCYDSGVGKQLVLQNGKETDHLKPAHEYVPWVVVDDTPLLDDFENFIHYVCKAYKGKSLPRTCSSRRNTSINKDTSLQSVCHASEARSGDSQGSTR
;
A
#
# COMPACT_ATOMS: atom_id res chain seq x y z
N MET A 1 -6.95 -79.66 56.35
CA MET A 1 -6.84 -78.41 57.13
C MET A 1 -5.67 -77.63 56.53
N GLY A 2 -5.79 -76.49 55.89
CA GLY A 2 -6.90 -75.64 55.52
C GLY A 2 -6.36 -74.49 54.66
N SER A 3 -7.22 -73.99 53.76
CA SER A 3 -7.39 -72.59 53.34
C SER A 3 -6.25 -71.80 52.66
N SER A 4 -6.49 -71.42 51.40
CA SER A 4 -6.01 -70.16 50.79
C SER A 4 -6.62 -68.94 51.49
N PRO A 5 -5.92 -67.79 51.48
CA PRO A 5 -6.36 -66.67 50.60
C PRO A 5 -5.15 -65.95 49.96
N LEU A 6 -5.10 -65.62 48.66
CA LEU A 6 -5.79 -64.50 48.00
C LEU A 6 -6.02 -63.30 48.92
N LEU A 7 -5.03 -62.40 49.07
CA LEU A 7 -5.18 -60.94 49.24
C LEU A 7 -3.83 -60.31 49.65
N SER A 8 -3.10 -59.70 48.71
CA SER A 8 -2.24 -58.51 48.96
C SER A 8 -1.42 -58.10 47.72
N PHE A 9 -2.04 -58.13 46.56
CA PHE A 9 -1.59 -57.32 45.42
C PHE A 9 -2.78 -56.45 45.05
N LEU A 10 -2.91 -55.25 45.62
CA LEU A 10 -3.77 -54.14 45.14
C LEU A 10 -3.87 -52.98 46.16
N VAL A 11 -2.77 -52.37 46.64
CA VAL A 11 -2.89 -51.04 47.31
C VAL A 11 -1.76 -50.05 47.00
N LEU A 12 -0.60 -50.44 46.49
CA LEU A 12 0.52 -49.49 46.34
C LEU A 12 0.86 -49.05 44.91
N THR A 13 -0.14 -48.85 44.06
CA THR A 13 0.04 -48.13 42.77
C THR A 13 -1.04 -47.08 42.48
N TYR A 14 -1.93 -46.78 43.44
CA TYR A 14 -3.02 -45.80 43.25
C TYR A 14 -2.82 -44.48 44.02
N LEU A 15 -1.57 -44.05 44.22
CA LEU A 15 -1.23 -42.74 44.79
C LEU A 15 -0.19 -41.97 43.97
N VAL A 16 -0.15 -42.18 42.65
CA VAL A 16 0.59 -41.33 41.70
C VAL A 16 -0.25 -40.99 40.46
N PHE A 17 -1.57 -40.87 40.60
CA PHE A 17 -2.47 -40.47 39.50
C PHE A 17 -3.45 -39.35 39.86
N MET A 18 -3.13 -38.52 40.86
CA MET A 18 -3.91 -37.32 41.19
C MET A 18 -3.03 -36.11 41.49
N PHE A 19 -2.03 -35.86 40.64
CA PHE A 19 -1.41 -34.53 40.50
C PHE A 19 -1.25 -34.21 39.00
N VAL A 20 -2.34 -34.35 38.24
CA VAL A 20 -2.53 -33.53 37.05
C VAL A 20 -3.53 -32.47 37.48
N THR A 21 -3.02 -31.30 37.83
CA THR A 21 -3.86 -30.13 38.00
C THR A 21 -4.58 -29.88 36.66
N PRO A 22 -5.89 -29.59 36.66
CA PRO A 22 -6.46 -28.90 35.52
C PRO A 22 -5.77 -27.54 35.52
N SER A 23 -4.79 -27.39 34.62
CA SER A 23 -4.39 -26.05 34.20
C SER A 23 -5.67 -25.44 33.65
N HIS A 24 -6.24 -24.48 34.38
CA HIS A 24 -7.30 -23.63 33.87
C HIS A 24 -6.77 -22.99 32.58
N SER A 25 -7.05 -23.62 31.45
CA SER A 25 -7.15 -22.91 30.19
C SER A 25 -8.33 -21.95 30.39
N SER A 26 -8.03 -20.73 30.81
CA SER A 26 -8.94 -19.63 30.57
C SER A 26 -9.09 -19.57 29.05
N GLU A 27 -10.16 -20.16 28.53
CA GLU A 27 -10.81 -19.66 27.33
C GLU A 27 -11.09 -18.19 27.61
N TYR A 28 -10.13 -17.34 27.21
CA TYR A 28 -10.44 -15.98 26.85
C TYR A 28 -11.25 -16.11 25.56
N ASP A 29 -12.55 -16.37 25.72
CA ASP A 29 -13.55 -16.03 24.72
C ASP A 29 -13.52 -14.51 24.59
N VAL A 30 -12.53 -14.01 23.84
CA VAL A 30 -12.68 -12.74 23.16
C VAL A 30 -13.67 -13.05 22.04
N ALA A 31 -14.95 -12.93 22.37
CA ALA A 31 -15.95 -12.56 21.39
C ALA A 31 -15.42 -11.28 20.74
N GLN A 32 -14.73 -11.45 19.61
CA GLN A 32 -14.29 -10.36 18.79
C GLN A 32 -15.56 -9.77 18.21
N GLU A 33 -16.08 -8.76 18.91
CA GLU A 33 -17.09 -7.86 18.36
C GLU A 33 -16.62 -7.51 16.95
N PRO A 34 -17.46 -7.70 15.91
CA PRO A 34 -17.08 -7.29 14.56
C PRO A 34 -16.67 -5.82 14.65
N ALA A 35 -15.48 -5.51 14.13
CA ALA A 35 -15.01 -4.14 14.06
C ALA A 35 -16.17 -3.28 13.55
N PRO A 36 -16.50 -2.17 14.23
CA PRO A 36 -17.63 -1.36 13.84
C PRO A 36 -17.48 -1.03 12.36
N PRO A 37 -18.59 -0.99 11.59
CA PRO A 37 -18.52 -0.55 10.21
C PRO A 37 -17.71 0.74 10.19
N VAL A 38 -16.81 0.88 9.21
CA VAL A 38 -16.04 2.11 8.99
C VAL A 38 -17.03 3.21 8.60
N THR A 39 -17.82 3.66 9.56
CA THR A 39 -18.49 4.93 9.55
C THR A 39 -17.36 5.91 9.53
N SER A 40 -17.21 6.59 8.39
CA SER A 40 -16.38 7.78 8.19
C SER A 40 -16.25 8.51 9.51
N ARG A 41 -15.15 8.25 10.22
CA ARG A 41 -14.79 9.03 11.40
C ARG A 41 -14.59 10.41 10.80
N LYS A 42 -15.53 11.34 11.03
CA LYS A 42 -15.35 12.74 10.70
C LYS A 42 -14.12 13.17 11.47
N ILE A 43 -12.95 13.07 10.84
CA ILE A 43 -11.74 13.70 11.31
C ILE A 43 -12.12 15.17 11.45
N PRO A 44 -11.96 15.79 12.64
CA PRO A 44 -12.21 17.20 12.78
C PRO A 44 -11.47 17.91 11.66
N ARG A 45 -12.19 18.72 10.90
CA ARG A 45 -11.72 19.42 9.69
C ARG A 45 -10.77 20.56 10.06
N ASN A 46 -9.78 20.27 10.89
CA ASN A 46 -8.80 21.19 11.43
C ASN A 46 -7.40 20.93 10.83
N SER A 47 -7.34 20.20 9.73
CA SER A 47 -6.13 20.14 8.92
C SER A 47 -6.22 21.26 7.89
N GLU A 48 -5.60 22.40 8.16
CA GLU A 48 -5.35 23.45 7.16
C GLU A 48 -4.50 22.93 5.97
N LYS A 49 -4.01 21.69 6.03
CA LYS A 49 -3.21 21.06 4.98
C LYS A 49 -4.01 20.77 3.72
N VAL A 50 -3.32 20.90 2.60
CA VAL A 50 -3.79 20.53 1.26
C VAL A 50 -3.63 19.02 1.09
N THR A 51 -4.64 18.36 0.55
CA THR A 51 -4.56 16.94 0.22
C THR A 51 -3.99 16.77 -1.19
N MET A 52 -2.95 15.94 -1.32
CA MET A 52 -2.46 15.48 -2.61
C MET A 52 -2.55 13.97 -2.67
N SER A 53 -3.23 13.45 -3.69
CA SER A 53 -3.30 12.01 -3.95
C SER A 53 -2.49 11.69 -5.20
N LEU A 54 -1.60 10.70 -5.08
CA LEU A 54 -0.90 10.07 -6.20
C LEU A 54 -1.56 8.73 -6.50
N TYR A 55 -2.15 8.61 -7.68
CA TYR A 55 -2.62 7.34 -8.24
C TYR A 55 -1.51 6.78 -9.12
N TYR A 56 -1.11 5.55 -8.85
CA TYR A 56 0.06 4.93 -9.47
C TYR A 56 -0.10 3.42 -9.53
N GLU A 57 0.73 2.79 -10.34
CA GLU A 57 0.97 1.36 -10.32
C GLU A 57 2.45 1.11 -10.05
N SER A 58 2.73 0.02 -9.35
CA SER A 58 4.07 -0.54 -9.30
C SER A 58 4.53 -0.99 -10.68
N LEU A 59 5.84 -1.15 -10.88
CA LEU A 59 6.47 -1.56 -12.16
C LEU A 59 6.35 -0.57 -13.32
N CYS A 60 5.47 0.43 -13.27
CA CYS A 60 5.53 1.56 -14.19
C CYS A 60 6.82 2.37 -13.92
N PRO A 61 7.77 2.47 -14.86
CA PRO A 61 9.05 3.13 -14.65
C PRO A 61 8.88 4.63 -14.31
N TYR A 62 7.81 5.24 -14.79
CA TYR A 62 7.52 6.65 -14.57
C TYR A 62 6.89 6.93 -13.20
N CYS A 63 6.02 6.03 -12.73
CA CYS A 63 5.53 6.04 -11.35
C CYS A 63 6.70 5.89 -10.37
N SER A 64 7.57 4.89 -10.62
CA SER A 64 8.78 4.69 -9.82
C SER A 64 9.65 5.93 -9.79
N SER A 65 10.00 6.49 -10.96
CA SER A 65 10.80 7.72 -11.08
C SER A 65 10.21 8.88 -10.28
N PHE A 66 8.90 9.11 -10.39
CA PHE A 66 8.19 10.15 -9.65
C PHE A 66 8.24 9.93 -8.13
N ILE A 67 8.05 8.68 -7.68
CA ILE A 67 8.09 8.31 -6.25
C ILE A 67 9.50 8.45 -5.68
N VAL A 68 10.50 7.88 -6.33
CA VAL A 68 11.89 7.83 -5.82
C VAL A 68 12.62 9.17 -5.97
N GLY A 69 12.17 10.03 -6.88
CA GLY A 69 12.74 11.34 -7.16
C GLY A 69 11.95 12.49 -6.53
N PRO A 70 11.10 13.20 -7.32
CA PRO A 70 10.48 14.45 -6.89
C PRO A 70 9.60 14.29 -5.64
N LEU A 71 8.87 13.18 -5.51
CA LEU A 71 8.03 12.96 -4.32
C LEU A 71 8.86 12.62 -3.08
N ALA A 72 9.91 11.81 -3.21
CA ALA A 72 10.83 11.53 -2.11
C ALA A 72 11.50 12.81 -1.57
N HIS A 73 11.90 13.72 -2.47
CA HIS A 73 12.47 15.01 -2.08
C HIS A 73 11.50 15.82 -1.21
N VAL A 74 10.20 15.83 -1.53
CA VAL A 74 9.18 16.58 -0.80
C VAL A 74 9.08 16.16 0.66
N LEU A 75 9.25 14.87 0.96
CA LEU A 75 9.22 14.36 2.34
C LEU A 75 10.33 14.93 3.24
N GLU A 76 11.37 15.50 2.64
CA GLU A 76 12.52 16.12 3.32
C GLU A 76 12.40 17.65 3.41
N THR A 77 11.33 18.24 2.86
CA THR A 77 11.10 19.69 2.85
C THR A 77 10.07 20.15 3.88
N ASP A 78 9.98 21.47 4.07
CA ASP A 78 8.94 22.07 4.90
C ASP A 78 7.55 22.06 4.25
N LEU A 79 7.40 21.59 3.00
CA LEU A 79 6.10 21.38 2.36
C LEU A 79 5.25 20.34 3.12
N MET A 80 5.86 19.36 3.78
CA MET A 80 5.15 18.38 4.61
C MET A 80 4.37 18.98 5.79
N THR A 81 4.69 20.22 6.17
CA THR A 81 3.92 20.95 7.19
C THR A 81 2.52 21.31 6.70
N ILE A 82 2.33 21.46 5.39
CA ILE A 82 1.06 21.85 4.76
C ILE A 82 0.48 20.78 3.83
N LEU A 83 1.16 19.66 3.64
CA LEU A 83 0.75 18.59 2.75
C LEU A 83 0.19 17.38 3.52
N SER A 84 -0.96 16.90 3.08
CA SER A 84 -1.49 15.57 3.39
C SER A 84 -1.36 14.70 2.14
N LEU A 85 -0.34 13.84 2.11
CA LEU A 85 -0.06 12.96 0.97
C LEU A 85 -0.83 11.65 1.10
N ARG A 86 -1.50 11.23 0.03
CA ARG A 86 -2.13 9.92 -0.14
C ARG A 86 -1.47 9.20 -1.32
N LEU A 87 -1.21 7.91 -1.15
CA LEU A 87 -0.73 7.01 -2.20
C LEU A 87 -1.83 6.00 -2.49
N VAL A 88 -2.19 5.84 -3.76
CA VAL A 88 -3.30 4.98 -4.21
C VAL A 88 -2.75 3.98 -5.24
N PRO A 89 -2.21 2.82 -4.79
CA PRO A 89 -1.73 1.78 -5.69
C PRO A 89 -2.91 1.06 -6.36
N TRP A 90 -3.02 1.23 -7.68
CA TRP A 90 -3.95 0.55 -8.58
C TRP A 90 -3.54 0.84 -10.03
N GLY A 91 -3.49 2.12 -10.38
CA GLY A 91 -3.11 2.64 -11.69
C GLY A 91 -4.04 2.19 -12.82
N ASN A 92 -3.46 1.64 -13.88
CA ASN A 92 -4.15 1.19 -15.07
C ASN A 92 -4.70 -0.24 -14.94
N ALA A 93 -4.60 -0.86 -13.76
CA ALA A 93 -5.16 -2.18 -13.52
C ALA A 93 -6.68 -2.21 -13.77
N ILE A 94 -7.18 -3.35 -14.22
CA ILE A 94 -8.60 -3.59 -14.47
C ILE A 94 -9.09 -4.80 -13.69
N LEU A 95 -10.40 -4.82 -13.40
CA LEU A 95 -11.07 -5.97 -12.82
C LEU A 95 -11.67 -6.83 -13.93
N GLY A 96 -11.05 -7.97 -14.21
CA GLY A 96 -11.50 -8.94 -15.20
C GLY A 96 -12.73 -9.75 -14.76
N SER A 97 -13.24 -10.57 -15.69
CA SER A 97 -14.51 -11.30 -15.62
C SER A 97 -14.68 -12.21 -14.40
N ASN A 98 -13.58 -12.65 -13.78
CA ASN A 98 -13.56 -13.60 -12.66
C ASN A 98 -13.09 -12.97 -11.34
N ASN A 99 -13.29 -11.67 -11.14
CA ASN A 99 -12.68 -10.91 -10.04
C ASN A 99 -11.15 -11.05 -10.00
N THR A 100 -10.54 -11.28 -11.15
CA THR A 100 -9.09 -11.28 -11.37
C THR A 100 -8.65 -9.84 -11.57
N ILE A 101 -7.59 -9.44 -10.87
CA ILE A 101 -6.96 -8.14 -11.11
C ILE A 101 -5.96 -8.38 -12.23
N GLU A 102 -6.09 -7.60 -13.29
CA GLU A 102 -5.20 -7.63 -14.45
C GLU A 102 -4.44 -6.31 -14.49
N CYS A 103 -3.11 -6.41 -14.59
CA CYS A 103 -2.18 -5.29 -14.47
C CYS A 103 -1.35 -5.16 -15.73
N GLN A 104 -1.00 -3.93 -16.12
CA GLN A 104 -0.32 -3.64 -17.38
C GLN A 104 1.04 -4.33 -17.48
N HIS A 105 1.76 -4.43 -16.38
CA HIS A 105 3.08 -5.05 -16.28
C HIS A 105 3.02 -6.47 -15.65
N GLY A 106 1.86 -7.11 -15.71
CA GLY A 106 1.67 -8.52 -15.34
C GLY A 106 1.51 -8.80 -13.84
N GLY A 107 1.67 -10.07 -13.46
CA GLY A 107 1.34 -10.55 -12.12
C GLY A 107 2.17 -9.92 -10.99
N ASP A 108 3.43 -9.56 -11.25
CA ASP A 108 4.29 -8.91 -10.26
C ASP A 108 3.80 -7.49 -9.91
N GLU A 109 3.25 -6.75 -10.87
CA GLU A 109 2.61 -5.45 -10.60
C GLU A 109 1.38 -5.63 -9.72
N CYS A 110 0.50 -6.56 -10.08
CA CYS A 110 -0.68 -6.85 -9.27
C CYS A 110 -0.28 -7.26 -7.85
N TYR A 111 0.76 -8.07 -7.71
CA TYR A 111 1.27 -8.49 -6.42
C TYR A 111 1.80 -7.30 -5.60
N LEU A 112 2.66 -6.47 -6.18
CA LEU A 112 3.25 -5.33 -5.48
C LEU A 112 2.24 -4.22 -5.20
N ASN A 113 1.24 -3.99 -6.06
CA ASN A 113 0.13 -3.08 -5.78
C ASN A 113 -0.61 -3.51 -4.49
N ILE A 114 -0.84 -4.82 -4.32
CA ILE A 114 -1.46 -5.36 -3.10
C ILE A 114 -0.55 -5.18 -1.88
N ILE A 115 0.75 -5.47 -2.03
CA ILE A 115 1.72 -5.31 -0.94
C ILE A 115 1.82 -3.83 -0.51
N HIS A 116 1.82 -2.89 -1.45
CA HIS A 116 1.80 -1.45 -1.16
C HIS A 116 0.53 -1.03 -0.43
N ALA A 117 -0.64 -1.52 -0.85
CA ALA A 117 -1.90 -1.29 -0.15
C ALA A 117 -1.87 -1.84 1.29
N CYS A 118 -1.32 -3.04 1.48
CA CYS A 118 -1.12 -3.63 2.81
C CYS A 118 -0.19 -2.77 3.68
N ALA A 119 0.92 -2.28 3.14
CA ALA A 119 1.85 -1.41 3.87
C ALA A 119 1.18 -0.10 4.30
N ILE A 120 0.42 0.55 3.42
CA ILE A 120 -0.34 1.77 3.72
C ILE A 120 -1.38 1.51 4.83
N HIS A 121 -2.08 0.38 4.75
CA HIS A 121 -3.09 0.00 5.74
C HIS A 121 -2.50 -0.27 7.12
N LEU A 122 -1.38 -0.99 7.19
CA LEU A 122 -0.76 -1.42 8.44
C LEU A 122 0.13 -0.35 9.09
N LEU A 123 0.67 0.58 8.29
CA LEU A 123 1.63 1.58 8.74
C LEU A 123 1.01 2.99 8.58
N PRO A 124 0.21 3.46 9.55
CA PRO A 124 -0.51 4.74 9.43
C PRO A 124 0.42 5.97 9.42
N ASP A 125 1.69 5.82 9.83
CA ASP A 125 2.69 6.86 9.65
C ASP A 125 3.13 6.98 8.19
N LEU A 126 2.92 8.16 7.61
CA LEU A 126 3.25 8.45 6.21
C LEU A 126 4.70 8.15 5.86
N LYS A 127 5.65 8.52 6.72
CA LYS A 127 7.07 8.32 6.41
C LYS A 127 7.43 6.84 6.40
N GLN A 128 6.82 6.02 7.26
CA GLN A 128 7.06 4.58 7.29
C GLN A 128 6.59 3.90 6.00
N HIS A 129 5.32 4.02 5.63
CA HIS A 129 4.85 3.36 4.40
C HIS A 129 5.45 3.98 3.13
N PHE A 130 5.69 5.29 3.10
CA PHE A 130 6.35 5.91 1.96
C PHE A 130 7.78 5.39 1.78
N ASN A 131 8.57 5.29 2.84
CA ASN A 131 9.94 4.79 2.74
C ASN A 131 9.97 3.32 2.31
N PHE A 132 8.99 2.51 2.73
CA PHE A 132 8.81 1.15 2.24
C PHE A 132 8.54 1.13 0.73
N ILE A 133 7.52 1.85 0.27
CA ILE A 133 7.15 1.92 -1.16
C ILE A 133 8.33 2.44 -1.99
N LYS A 134 8.96 3.54 -1.58
CA LYS A 134 10.17 4.08 -2.24
C LYS A 134 11.29 3.03 -2.35
N CYS A 135 11.50 2.23 -1.32
CA CYS A 135 12.51 1.18 -1.35
C CYS A 135 12.17 0.11 -2.41
N VAL A 136 10.92 -0.36 -2.43
CA VAL A 136 10.47 -1.38 -3.39
C VAL A 136 10.54 -0.86 -4.82
N GLU A 137 9.99 0.33 -5.07
CA GLU A 137 10.04 1.01 -6.37
C GLU A 137 11.47 1.20 -6.87
N LYS A 138 12.41 1.53 -5.96
CA LYS A 138 13.83 1.66 -6.32
C LYS A 138 14.47 0.33 -6.71
N LEU A 139 14.23 -0.74 -5.95
CA LEU A 139 14.83 -2.06 -6.24
C LEU A 139 14.34 -2.64 -7.57
N TYR A 140 13.10 -2.34 -7.97
CA TYR A 140 12.56 -2.86 -9.23
C TYR A 140 13.14 -2.14 -10.48
N THR A 141 13.71 -0.95 -10.33
CA THR A 141 14.35 -0.20 -11.43
C THR A 141 15.82 -0.54 -11.67
N THR A 142 16.42 -1.42 -10.85
CA THR A 142 17.83 -1.79 -11.01
C THR A 142 18.03 -2.90 -12.04
N PRO A 143 19.13 -2.91 -12.81
CA PRO A 143 19.44 -3.99 -13.77
C PRO A 143 19.46 -5.39 -13.16
N ASP A 144 19.90 -5.52 -11.91
CA ASP A 144 19.92 -6.75 -11.12
C ASP A 144 18.60 -6.97 -10.37
N ARG A 145 17.46 -6.71 -11.03
CA ARG A 145 16.14 -6.73 -10.40
C ARG A 145 15.91 -8.05 -9.68
N LYS A 146 15.57 -7.94 -8.40
CA LYS A 146 15.11 -9.06 -7.59
C LYS A 146 13.66 -9.36 -7.95
N GLY A 147 13.21 -10.59 -7.64
CA GLY A 147 11.79 -10.91 -7.76
C GLY A 147 10.94 -9.99 -6.90
N ALA A 148 9.66 -9.82 -7.24
CA ALA A 148 8.74 -8.96 -6.50
C ALA A 148 8.73 -9.30 -4.99
N GLN A 149 8.64 -10.59 -4.64
CA GLN A 149 8.65 -11.03 -3.24
C GLN A 149 9.94 -10.66 -2.50
N GLU A 150 11.08 -11.00 -3.08
CA GLU A 150 12.39 -10.73 -2.49
C GLU A 150 12.61 -9.22 -2.28
N SER A 151 12.15 -8.39 -3.23
CA SER A 151 12.28 -6.94 -3.17
C SER A 151 11.56 -6.34 -1.97
N TRP A 152 10.28 -6.70 -1.75
CA TRP A 152 9.52 -6.12 -0.64
C TRP A 152 9.91 -6.72 0.72
N GLU A 153 10.30 -8.00 0.77
CA GLU A 153 10.82 -8.62 2.00
C GLU A 153 12.15 -7.98 2.41
N GLU A 154 13.06 -7.73 1.47
CA GLU A 154 14.31 -7.02 1.73
C GLU A 154 14.07 -5.61 2.24
N CYS A 155 13.17 -4.86 1.59
CA CYS A 155 12.82 -3.50 2.03
C CYS A 155 12.18 -3.48 3.42
N SER A 156 11.29 -4.44 3.71
CA SER A 156 10.70 -4.59 5.04
C SER A 156 11.77 -4.88 6.09
N GLY A 157 12.71 -5.79 5.78
CA GLY A 157 13.84 -6.12 6.66
C GLY A 157 14.77 -4.92 6.92
N LYS A 158 15.20 -4.21 5.87
CA LYS A 158 16.06 -3.02 5.96
C LYS A 158 15.44 -1.91 6.82
N LEU A 159 14.12 -1.73 6.70
CA LEU A 159 13.38 -0.71 7.44
C LEU A 159 12.85 -1.19 8.80
N ARG A 160 13.12 -2.45 9.18
CA ARG A 160 12.63 -3.10 10.40
C ARG A 160 11.10 -3.03 10.56
N LEU A 161 10.39 -3.21 9.44
CA LEU A 161 8.94 -3.21 9.37
C LEU A 161 8.38 -4.60 9.68
N PRO A 162 7.09 -4.71 10.06
CA PRO A 162 6.48 -5.99 10.42
C PRO A 162 6.19 -6.85 9.17
N THR A 163 7.24 -7.46 8.60
CA THR A 163 7.19 -8.29 7.37
C THR A 163 6.07 -9.32 7.43
N GLN A 164 5.94 -10.02 8.55
CA GLN A 164 4.93 -11.07 8.71
C GLN A 164 3.48 -10.53 8.70
N SER A 165 3.26 -9.32 9.22
CA SER A 165 1.95 -8.68 9.18
C SER A 165 1.59 -8.24 7.76
N ILE A 166 2.55 -7.71 7.01
CA ILE A 166 2.36 -7.38 5.58
C ILE A 166 2.02 -8.65 4.79
N LYS A 167 2.78 -9.73 5.00
CA LYS A 167 2.51 -11.03 4.38
C LYS A 167 1.12 -11.55 4.74
N LYS A 168 0.73 -11.50 6.01
CA LYS A 168 -0.61 -11.93 6.46
C LYS A 168 -1.72 -11.09 5.83
N CYS A 169 -1.53 -9.78 5.65
CA CYS A 169 -2.49 -8.93 4.95
C CYS A 169 -2.69 -9.38 3.49
N TYR A 170 -1.61 -9.77 2.81
CA TYR A 170 -1.69 -10.35 1.47
C TYR A 170 -2.41 -11.71 1.49
N ASP A 171 -1.90 -12.67 2.27
CA ASP A 171 -2.38 -14.07 2.29
C ASP A 171 -3.86 -14.20 2.71
N SER A 172 -4.33 -13.32 3.60
CA SER A 172 -5.73 -13.33 4.08
C SER A 172 -6.74 -12.74 3.09
N GLY A 173 -6.28 -12.12 2.00
CA GLY A 173 -7.14 -11.43 1.04
C GLY A 173 -7.55 -10.01 1.44
N VAL A 174 -7.16 -9.53 2.63
CA VAL A 174 -7.38 -8.13 3.05
C VAL A 174 -6.72 -7.17 2.07
N GLY A 175 -5.48 -7.46 1.65
CA GLY A 175 -4.77 -6.70 0.63
C GLY A 175 -5.56 -6.58 -0.67
N LYS A 176 -6.15 -7.68 -1.15
CA LYS A 176 -6.98 -7.68 -2.36
C LYS A 176 -8.19 -6.76 -2.20
N GLN A 177 -8.85 -6.77 -1.05
CA GLN A 177 -9.98 -5.88 -0.78
C GLN A 177 -9.55 -4.40 -0.80
N LEU A 178 -8.38 -4.08 -0.24
CA LEU A 178 -7.84 -2.73 -0.23
C LEU A 178 -7.55 -2.22 -1.66
N VAL A 179 -6.87 -3.00 -2.50
CA VAL A 179 -6.61 -2.56 -3.89
C VAL A 179 -7.88 -2.46 -4.72
N LEU A 180 -8.89 -3.30 -4.48
CA LEU A 180 -10.19 -3.15 -5.16
C LEU A 180 -10.92 -1.87 -4.73
N GLN A 181 -10.73 -1.41 -3.49
CA GLN A 181 -11.21 -0.09 -3.07
C GLN A 181 -10.45 1.03 -3.77
N ASN A 182 -9.13 0.91 -3.90
CA ASN A 182 -8.32 1.85 -4.69
C ASN A 182 -8.76 1.90 -6.15
N GLY A 183 -9.06 0.75 -6.76
CA GLY A 183 -9.57 0.67 -8.13
C GLY A 183 -10.90 1.39 -8.28
N LYS A 184 -11.86 1.12 -7.36
CA LYS A 184 -13.11 1.87 -7.32
C LYS A 184 -12.87 3.37 -7.17
N GLU A 185 -12.00 3.81 -6.27
CA GLU A 185 -11.66 5.23 -6.13
C GLU A 185 -11.09 5.81 -7.44
N THR A 186 -10.18 5.08 -8.09
CA THR A 186 -9.53 5.46 -9.35
C THR A 186 -10.53 5.57 -10.52
N ASP A 187 -11.49 4.65 -10.61
CA ASP A 187 -12.56 4.66 -11.63
C ASP A 187 -13.50 5.88 -11.48
N HIS A 188 -13.60 6.44 -10.28
CA HIS A 188 -14.45 7.60 -10.01
C HIS A 188 -13.75 8.95 -10.27
N LEU A 189 -12.47 8.94 -10.66
CA LEU A 189 -11.74 10.16 -11.02
C LEU A 189 -12.46 10.95 -12.12
N LYS A 190 -12.44 12.29 -11.98
CA LYS A 190 -13.00 13.24 -12.95
C LYS A 190 -11.94 14.30 -13.31
N PRO A 191 -11.48 14.36 -14.58
CA PRO A 191 -11.76 13.39 -15.64
C PRO A 191 -11.18 12.01 -15.29
N ALA A 192 -11.59 10.98 -16.02
CA ALA A 192 -10.95 9.67 -15.90
C ALA A 192 -9.46 9.83 -16.20
N HIS A 193 -8.60 9.15 -15.44
CA HIS A 193 -7.17 9.16 -15.72
C HIS A 193 -6.90 8.45 -17.06
N GLU A 194 -5.97 8.99 -17.84
CA GLU A 194 -5.57 8.42 -19.15
C GLU A 194 -4.16 7.81 -19.11
N TYR A 195 -3.45 8.03 -18.01
CA TYR A 195 -2.11 7.55 -17.76
C TYR A 195 -1.81 7.56 -16.25
N VAL A 196 -0.68 6.96 -15.88
CA VAL A 196 -0.05 7.11 -14.57
C VAL A 196 1.42 7.51 -14.69
N PRO A 197 2.01 8.23 -13.72
CA PRO A 197 1.41 8.69 -12.46
C PRO A 197 0.33 9.77 -12.67
N TRP A 198 -0.78 9.67 -11.91
CA TRP A 198 -1.86 10.66 -11.95
C TRP A 198 -1.97 11.39 -10.61
N VAL A 199 -1.86 12.72 -10.64
CA VAL A 199 -1.79 13.55 -9.42
C VAL A 199 -3.03 14.42 -9.30
N VAL A 200 -3.62 14.42 -8.10
CA VAL A 200 -4.78 15.23 -7.74
C VAL A 200 -4.46 16.05 -6.49
N VAL A 201 -4.69 17.36 -6.53
CA VAL A 201 -4.51 18.30 -5.40
C VAL A 201 -5.86 18.91 -5.05
N ASP A 202 -6.37 18.70 -3.84
CA ASP A 202 -7.71 19.11 -3.38
C ASP A 202 -8.79 18.89 -4.46
N ASP A 203 -8.96 17.64 -4.88
CA ASP A 203 -9.89 17.18 -5.92
C ASP A 203 -9.64 17.76 -7.33
N THR A 204 -8.56 18.53 -7.52
CA THR A 204 -8.18 19.08 -8.83
C THR A 204 -7.08 18.21 -9.47
N PRO A 205 -7.39 17.49 -10.57
CA PRO A 205 -6.39 16.73 -11.32
C PRO A 205 -5.43 17.70 -12.02
N LEU A 206 -4.13 17.41 -11.95
CA LEU A 206 -3.09 18.28 -12.51
C LEU A 206 -2.85 18.07 -14.01
N LEU A 207 -3.37 16.97 -14.57
CA LEU A 207 -3.19 16.60 -15.98
C LEU A 207 -1.69 16.64 -16.35
N ASP A 208 -1.37 17.18 -17.53
CA ASP A 208 0.00 17.31 -18.05
C ASP A 208 0.94 18.15 -17.17
N ASP A 209 0.42 18.85 -16.15
CA ASP A 209 1.20 19.70 -15.25
C ASP A 209 1.51 19.02 -13.90
N PHE A 210 1.34 17.69 -13.82
CA PHE A 210 1.50 16.94 -12.56
C PHE A 210 2.88 17.07 -11.92
N GLU A 211 3.95 17.27 -12.71
CA GLU A 211 5.30 17.48 -12.19
C GLU A 211 5.44 18.79 -11.39
N ASN A 212 4.57 19.77 -11.66
CA ASN A 212 4.51 21.04 -10.95
C ASN A 212 3.66 20.98 -9.67
N PHE A 213 3.34 19.79 -9.15
CA PHE A 213 2.48 19.61 -7.97
C PHE A 213 2.84 20.48 -6.76
N ILE A 214 4.12 20.79 -6.52
CA ILE A 214 4.54 21.71 -5.44
C ILE A 214 3.88 23.08 -5.59
N HIS A 215 3.84 23.62 -6.82
CA HIS A 215 3.16 24.88 -7.12
C HIS A 215 1.67 24.80 -6.75
N TYR A 216 1.00 23.72 -7.16
CA TYR A 216 -0.43 23.53 -6.88
C TYR A 216 -0.72 23.36 -5.40
N VAL A 217 0.10 22.59 -4.66
CA VAL A 217 -0.02 22.46 -3.20
C VAL A 217 0.12 23.83 -2.52
N CYS A 218 1.14 24.60 -2.90
CA CYS A 218 1.35 25.94 -2.34
C CYS A 218 0.22 26.91 -2.68
N LYS A 219 -0.34 26.83 -3.90
CA LYS A 219 -1.46 27.66 -4.35
C LYS A 219 -2.77 27.29 -3.66
N ALA A 220 -3.01 26.01 -3.39
CA ALA A 220 -4.21 25.52 -2.74
C ALA A 220 -4.23 25.79 -1.23
N TYR A 221 -3.06 25.96 -0.60
CA TYR A 221 -2.95 26.16 0.84
C TYR A 221 -3.54 27.50 1.29
N LYS A 222 -4.45 27.45 2.26
CA LYS A 222 -5.20 28.61 2.78
C LYS A 222 -4.72 29.09 4.15
N GLY A 223 -3.71 28.43 4.74
CA GLY A 223 -3.15 28.82 6.03
C GLY A 223 -2.29 30.08 5.93
N LYS A 224 -1.99 30.69 7.08
CA LYS A 224 -1.38 32.03 7.16
C LYS A 224 0.09 32.10 6.72
N SER A 225 0.86 31.04 6.97
CA SER A 225 2.30 31.00 6.71
C SER A 225 2.64 29.96 5.66
N LEU A 226 3.12 30.40 4.50
CA LEU A 226 3.61 29.51 3.46
C LEU A 226 5.01 28.97 3.81
N PRO A 227 5.27 27.67 3.61
CA PRO A 227 6.61 27.10 3.72
C PRO A 227 7.62 27.75 2.76
N ARG A 228 8.91 27.69 3.09
CA ARG A 228 10.00 28.20 2.23
C ARG A 228 10.02 27.51 0.88
N THR A 229 9.65 26.22 0.84
CA THR A 229 9.50 25.45 -0.40
C THR A 229 8.54 26.10 -1.41
N CYS A 230 7.53 26.83 -0.94
CA CYS A 230 6.60 27.57 -1.81
C CYS A 230 7.21 28.82 -2.45
N SER A 231 8.34 29.32 -1.92
CA SER A 231 9.02 30.52 -2.43
C SER A 231 10.19 30.19 -3.36
N SER A 232 10.75 28.98 -3.28
CA SER A 232 12.00 28.62 -3.99
C SER A 232 11.82 28.25 -5.46
N ARG A 233 10.58 28.10 -5.96
CA ARG A 233 10.31 27.63 -7.35
C ARG A 233 9.56 28.65 -8.23
N ARG A 234 9.95 29.93 -8.20
CA ARG A 234 9.42 30.92 -9.15
C ARG A 234 10.02 30.85 -10.56
N ASN A 235 11.12 30.11 -10.76
CA ASN A 235 11.89 30.15 -12.01
C ASN A 235 12.35 28.76 -12.49
N THR A 236 11.43 27.92 -12.93
CA THR A 236 11.76 26.91 -13.94
C THR A 236 10.69 26.93 -15.00
N SER A 237 10.78 27.92 -15.89
CA SER A 237 10.26 27.78 -17.25
C SER A 237 11.05 26.65 -17.90
N ILE A 238 10.64 25.41 -17.66
CA ILE A 238 11.10 24.29 -18.46
C ILE A 238 10.54 24.58 -19.84
N ASN A 239 11.41 24.79 -20.82
CA ASN A 239 11.03 24.78 -22.22
C ASN A 239 10.20 23.51 -22.43
N LYS A 240 8.89 23.67 -22.62
CA LYS A 240 7.97 22.60 -23.01
C LYS A 240 8.34 22.19 -24.44
N ASP A 241 9.46 21.49 -24.57
CA ASP A 241 9.62 20.63 -25.72
C ASP A 241 8.60 19.51 -25.53
N THR A 242 7.67 19.39 -26.46
CA THR A 242 6.49 18.52 -26.41
C THR A 242 6.88 17.05 -26.67
N SER A 243 8.09 16.69 -26.27
CA SER A 243 8.66 15.35 -26.33
C SER A 243 8.05 14.51 -25.22
N LEU A 244 6.96 13.81 -25.55
CA LEU A 244 6.41 12.63 -24.87
C LEU A 244 6.59 12.65 -23.34
N GLN A 245 5.57 13.18 -22.65
CA GLN A 245 5.52 13.08 -21.21
C GLN A 245 5.70 11.61 -20.81
N SER A 246 6.70 11.37 -19.98
CA SER A 246 7.14 10.06 -19.57
C SER A 246 6.12 9.45 -18.60
N VAL A 247 5.11 8.74 -19.14
CA VAL A 247 3.95 8.16 -18.42
C VAL A 247 3.59 6.76 -18.95
N CYS A 248 2.90 5.94 -18.15
CA CYS A 248 2.31 4.66 -18.58
C CYS A 248 0.85 4.88 -18.96
N HIS A 249 0.48 4.63 -20.22
CA HIS A 249 -0.86 4.96 -20.74
C HIS A 249 -1.89 3.87 -20.47
N ALA A 250 -3.08 4.26 -20.02
CA ALA A 250 -4.18 3.32 -19.75
C ALA A 250 -4.66 2.56 -21.00
N SER A 251 -4.44 3.11 -22.20
CA SER A 251 -4.80 2.44 -23.46
C SER A 251 -3.98 1.18 -23.74
N GLU A 252 -2.73 1.13 -23.28
CA GLU A 252 -1.84 -0.01 -23.48
C GLU A 252 -2.34 -1.23 -22.71
N ALA A 253 -2.91 -1.03 -21.52
CA ALA A 253 -3.55 -2.08 -20.72
C ALA A 253 -4.77 -2.72 -21.44
N ARG A 254 -5.50 -1.97 -22.28
CA ARG A 254 -6.70 -2.45 -22.98
C ARG A 254 -6.41 -3.24 -24.26
N SER A 255 -5.18 -3.20 -24.75
CA SER A 255 -4.78 -3.84 -26.01
C SER A 255 -4.27 -5.28 -25.85
N GLY A 256 -4.23 -5.80 -24.61
CA GLY A 256 -3.69 -7.12 -24.27
C GLY A 256 -4.54 -8.33 -24.72
N ASP A 257 -5.70 -8.13 -25.34
CA ASP A 257 -6.61 -9.20 -25.76
C ASP A 257 -6.66 -9.36 -27.29
N SER A 258 -5.50 -9.49 -27.95
CA SER A 258 -5.45 -9.88 -29.37
C SER A 258 -4.11 -10.42 -29.90
N GLN A 259 -3.35 -11.20 -29.11
CA GLN A 259 -2.29 -12.05 -29.68
C GLN A 259 -2.31 -13.48 -29.12
N GLY A 260 -3.39 -14.19 -29.43
CA GLY A 260 -3.27 -15.60 -29.79
C GLY A 260 -3.09 -15.70 -31.31
N SER A 261 -1.94 -16.23 -31.77
CA SER A 261 -1.80 -17.15 -32.90
C SER A 261 -0.41 -17.07 -33.58
N THR A 262 0.15 -18.27 -33.79
CA THR A 262 1.19 -18.65 -34.78
C THR A 262 2.63 -18.17 -34.60
N ARG A 263 3.47 -19.03 -34.02
CA ARG A 263 4.41 -19.89 -34.77
C ARG A 263 4.82 -21.12 -33.96
#